data_AF-A0A2M7D8F2-F1
#
_entry.id   AF-A0A2M7D8F2-F1
#
_cell.length_a   1.000
_cell.length_b   1.000
_cell.length_c   1.000
_cell.angle_alpha   90.00
_cell.angle_beta   90.00
_cell.angle_gamma   90.00
#
_symmetry.space_group_name_H-M   'P 1'
#
loop_
_entity.id
_entity.type
_entity.pdbx_description
1 polymer ?
#
loop_
_entity_poly.entity_id
_entity_poly.type
_entity_poly.pdbx_seq_one_letter_code
_entity_poly.pdbx_strand_id
1 'polypeptide(L)' 'MDNQAKPKPAVGVGVMIIQDNKILLGKRHLNPDKADSELHGEGTWTMPGGKLHFQEGLKEAAAREVSE' A
#
# COMPACT_ATOMS: atom_id res chain seq x y z
N MET A 1 13.73 22.67 -22.55
CA MET A 1 14.30 21.31 -22.54
C MET A 1 13.85 20.68 -21.23
N ASP A 2 12.71 20.03 -21.26
CA ASP A 2 12.06 19.52 -20.04
C ASP A 2 12.81 18.30 -19.56
N ASN A 3 13.66 18.51 -18.56
CA ASN A 3 14.33 17.46 -17.82
C ASN A 3 13.35 16.92 -16.76
N GLN A 4 12.22 16.36 -17.20
CA GLN A 4 11.36 15.59 -16.30
C GLN A 4 12.01 14.23 -16.07
N ALA A 5 12.67 14.09 -14.92
CA ALA A 5 13.22 12.82 -14.49
C ALA A 5 12.09 11.77 -14.46
N LYS A 6 12.27 10.67 -15.19
CA LYS A 6 11.31 9.55 -15.17
C LYS A 6 11.13 9.09 -13.71
N PRO A 7 9.89 8.84 -13.26
CA PRO A 7 9.65 8.34 -11.91
C PRO A 7 10.46 7.06 -11.70
N LYS A 8 11.21 7.01 -10.59
CA LYS A 8 11.98 5.82 -10.24
C LYS A 8 11.00 4.71 -9.85
N PRO A 9 11.22 3.45 -10.28
CA PRO A 9 10.41 2.35 -9.81
C PRO A 9 10.53 2.25 -8.30
N ALA A 10 9.38 2.20 -7.62
CA ALA A 10 9.26 1.94 -6.19
C ALA A 10 8.75 0.53 -5.97
N VAL A 11 8.98 -0.01 -4.77
CA VAL A 11 8.49 -1.33 -4.37
C VAL A 11 7.39 -1.14 -3.33
N GLY A 12 6.26 -1.80 -3.56
CA GLY A 12 5.17 -1.89 -2.60
C GLY A 12 4.95 -3.34 -2.16
N VAL A 13 4.39 -3.51 -0.98
CA VAL A 13 3.99 -4.81 -0.42
C VAL A 13 2.49 -4.77 -0.19
N GLY A 14 1.78 -5.78 -0.69
CA GLY A 14 0.38 -6.04 -0.36
C GLY A 14 0.26 -7.39 0.34
N VAL A 15 -0.53 -7.46 1.40
CA VAL A 15 -0.65 -8.66 2.25
C VAL A 15 -2.05 -9.24 2.17
N MET A 16 -2.14 -10.52 1.80
CA MET A 16 -3.40 -11.26 1.81
C MET A 16 -3.55 -12.11 3.05
N ILE A 17 -4.47 -11.67 3.91
CA ILE A 17 -4.86 -12.40 5.11
C ILE A 17 -6.12 -13.19 4.79
N ILE A 18 -6.00 -14.50 4.88
CA ILE A 18 -7.08 -15.47 4.64
C ILE A 18 -7.36 -16.18 5.95
N GLN A 19 -8.63 -16.21 6.33
CA GLN A 19 -9.12 -17.02 7.45
C GLN A 19 -10.41 -17.72 7.02
N ASP A 20 -10.39 -19.05 7.03
CA ASP A 20 -11.44 -19.88 6.44
C ASP A 20 -11.71 -19.47 4.98
N ASN A 21 -12.97 -19.21 4.64
CA ASN A 21 -13.40 -18.74 3.32
C ASN A 21 -13.55 -17.20 3.26
N LYS A 22 -12.78 -16.46 4.07
CA LYS A 22 -12.84 -14.99 4.13
C LYS A 22 -11.47 -14.37 3.89
N ILE A 23 -11.48 -13.17 3.30
CA ILE A 23 -10.30 -12.31 3.14
C ILE A 23 -10.49 -11.02 3.92
N LEU A 24 -9.40 -10.48 4.48
CA LEU A 24 -9.42 -9.16 5.12
C LEU A 24 -9.18 -8.06 4.07
N LEU A 25 -10.06 -7.08 4.04
CA LEU A 25 -9.93 -5.86 3.24
C LEU A 25 -10.13 -4.64 4.12
N GLY A 26 -9.34 -3.59 3.88
CA GLY A 26 -9.52 -2.27 4.46
C GLY A 26 -10.23 -1.35 3.46
N LYS A 27 -11.25 -0.62 3.91
CA LYS A 27 -11.86 0.45 3.11
C LYS A 27 -11.06 1.73 3.30
N ARG A 28 -10.49 2.26 2.22
CA ARG A 28 -9.73 3.51 2.26
C ARG A 28 -10.64 4.69 2.61
N HIS A 29 -10.07 5.69 3.28
CA HIS A 29 -10.79 6.91 3.63
C HIS A 29 -11.31 7.62 2.36
N LEU A 30 -12.46 8.30 2.44
CA LEU A 30 -13.06 9.02 1.30
C LEU A 30 -12.33 10.33 0.98
N ASN A 31 -11.79 10.99 2.00
CA ASN A 31 -10.95 12.17 1.83
C ASN A 31 -9.59 11.77 1.19
N PRO A 32 -9.26 12.30 0.00
CA PRO A 32 -7.98 12.08 -0.69
C PRO A 32 -6.76 12.42 0.17
N ASP A 33 -6.81 13.49 0.95
CA ASP A 33 -5.67 13.90 1.80
C ASP A 33 -5.34 12.84 2.86
N LYS A 34 -6.35 12.06 3.29
CA LYS A 34 -6.21 10.98 4.28
C LYS A 34 -6.00 9.61 3.66
N ALA A 35 -6.25 9.48 2.37
CA ALA A 35 -6.06 8.27 1.59
C ALA A 35 -5.01 8.50 0.49
N ASP A 36 -4.07 9.40 0.75
CA ASP A 36 -3.03 9.77 -0.21
C ASP A 36 -2.24 8.52 -0.58
N SER A 37 -2.21 8.25 -1.88
CA SER A 37 -1.55 7.12 -2.49
C SER A 37 -1.39 7.40 -3.96
N GLU A 38 -0.28 6.93 -4.53
CA GLU A 38 0.00 6.96 -5.97
C GLU A 38 -1.14 6.32 -6.81
N LEU A 39 -1.98 5.48 -6.19
CA LEU A 39 -3.08 4.76 -6.83
C LEU A 39 -4.43 5.51 -6.82
N HIS A 40 -4.55 6.66 -6.13
CA HIS A 40 -5.81 7.43 -5.99
C HIS A 40 -7.02 6.52 -5.68
N GLY A 41 -6.88 5.74 -4.61
CA GLY A 41 -7.80 4.65 -4.26
C GLY A 41 -8.89 5.04 -3.26
N GLU A 42 -9.28 6.30 -3.16
CA GLU A 42 -10.22 6.78 -2.14
C GLU A 42 -11.54 6.00 -2.17
N GLY A 43 -12.03 5.59 -0.99
CA GLY A 43 -13.28 4.83 -0.86
C GLY A 43 -13.27 3.40 -1.38
N THR A 44 -12.16 2.94 -1.99
CA THR A 44 -12.02 1.55 -2.47
C THR A 44 -11.70 0.59 -1.33
N TRP A 45 -12.00 -0.69 -1.56
CA TRP A 45 -11.55 -1.79 -0.71
C TRP A 45 -10.23 -2.34 -1.25
N THR A 46 -9.24 -2.45 -0.38
CA THR A 46 -7.90 -2.96 -0.73
C THR A 46 -7.37 -3.90 0.33
N MET A 47 -6.39 -4.71 -0.06
CA MET A 47 -5.54 -5.43 0.87
C MET A 47 -4.73 -4.45 1.73
N PRO A 48 -4.39 -4.79 2.99
CA PRO A 48 -3.35 -4.10 3.75
C PRO A 48 -2.03 -4.07 2.97
N GLY A 49 -1.29 -2.97 3.05
CA GLY A 49 -0.08 -2.79 2.27
C GLY A 49 0.34 -1.35 2.06
N GLY A 50 1.59 -1.19 1.62
CA GLY A 50 2.23 0.10 1.46
C GLY A 50 3.64 -0.01 0.89
N LYS A 51 4.47 1.02 1.11
CA LYS A 51 5.80 1.15 0.49
C LYS A 51 6.82 0.30 1.26
N LEU A 52 7.72 -0.38 0.54
CA LEU A 52 8.89 -0.99 1.14
C LEU A 52 9.88 0.12 1.54
N HIS A 53 10.24 0.19 2.82
CA HIS A 53 11.21 1.18 3.29
C HIS A 53 12.66 0.79 2.94
N PHE A 54 13.56 1.77 2.91
CA PHE A 54 14.97 1.53 2.64
C PHE A 54 15.58 0.63 3.74
N GLN A 55 16.26 -0.44 3.32
CA GLN A 55 16.84 -1.48 4.19
C GLN A 55 15.83 -2.33 4.97
N GLU A 56 14.54 -2.24 4.66
CA GLU A 56 13.52 -3.09 5.26
C GLU A 56 13.41 -4.44 4.53
N GLY A 57 13.26 -5.54 5.28
CA GLY A 57 12.96 -6.84 4.71
C GLY A 57 11.49 -6.98 4.28
N LEU A 58 11.21 -7.75 3.24
CA LEU A 58 9.83 -7.93 2.74
C LEU A 58 8.84 -8.44 3.81
N LYS A 59 9.28 -9.35 4.69
CA LYS A 59 8.44 -9.87 5.78
C LYS A 59 8.21 -8.84 6.88
N GLU A 60 9.20 -8.00 7.14
CA GLU A 60 9.11 -6.92 8.14
C GLU A 60 8.12 -5.86 7.64
N ALA A 61 8.25 -5.45 6.37
CA ALA A 61 7.28 -4.57 5.71
C ALA A 61 5.87 -5.15 5.77
N ALA A 62 5.69 -6.44 5.42
CA ALA A 62 4.38 -7.08 5.48
C ALA A 62 3.76 -7.06 6.89
N ALA A 63 4.55 -7.34 7.93
CA ALA A 63 4.05 -7.33 9.31
C ALA A 63 3.70 -5.90 9.79
N ARG A 64 4.52 -4.91 9.42
CA ARG A 64 4.29 -3.49 9.71
C ARG A 64 3.00 -3.00 9.04
N GLU A 65 2.88 -3.17 7.73
CA GLU A 65 1.75 -2.69 6.92
C GLU A 65 0.40 -3.34 7.30
N VAL A 66 0.43 -4.53 7.89
CA VAL A 66 -0.78 -5.17 8.44
C VAL A 66 -1.19 -4.55 9.78
N SER A 67 -0.24 -3.97 10.51
CA SER A 67 -0.45 -3.41 11.86
C SER A 67 -0.74 -1.90 11.86
N GLU A 68 -0.43 -1.19 10.77
CA GLU A 68 -0.75 0.22 10.54
C GLU A 68 -2.23 0.44 10.15
#